data_AF-A0A8T6RPF1-F1
#
_entry.id   AF-A0A8T6RPF1-F1
#
_cell.length_a   1.000
_cell.length_b   1.000
_cell.length_c   1.000
_cell.angle_alpha   90.00
_cell.angle_beta   90.00
_cell.angle_gamma   90.00
#
_symmetry.space_group_name_H-M   'P 1'
#
loop_
_entity.id
_entity.type
_entity.pdbx_description
1 polymer ?
#
loop_
_entity_poly.entity_id
_entity_poly.type
_entity_poly.pdbx_seq_one_letter_code
_entity_poly.pdbx_strand_id
1 'polypeptide(L)'
;MLSILDNKTVNIEEQFQKAIQDEKFLSEILEGLLSKQETIRFNCFKISKLISEKKPELIYPNWEFLIELIRSKNNFHRVEGLEIIANLARIDTDKKFENIFDEYFDLLDIESTMTSAKLAKAAGIIAKARPELQLKITKKLLGIEKTHHKSERKDLIKASIIESFDNYFEEAENKEEILEFIKKQLKAKSPKTIKMAKSFLKKWN
;
A
#
# COMPACT_ATOMS: atom_id res chain seq x y z
N MET A 1 0.56 -27.95 0.31
CA MET A 1 0.40 -27.73 -1.15
C MET A 1 1.31 -26.60 -1.68
N LEU A 2 1.99 -25.85 -0.81
CA LEU A 2 2.87 -24.74 -1.17
C LEU A 2 4.05 -25.05 -2.11
N SER A 3 4.43 -26.32 -2.32
CA SER A 3 5.52 -26.66 -3.26
C SER A 3 5.22 -26.21 -4.70
N ILE A 4 3.94 -26.15 -5.09
CA ILE A 4 3.54 -25.60 -6.40
C ILE A 4 3.81 -24.09 -6.51
N LEU A 5 3.85 -23.39 -5.37
CA LEU A 5 4.16 -21.97 -5.29
C LEU A 5 5.66 -21.71 -5.27
N ASP A 6 6.52 -22.73 -5.19
CA ASP A 6 7.95 -22.60 -5.42
C ASP A 6 8.29 -22.62 -6.92
N ASN A 7 7.55 -21.83 -7.70
CA ASN A 7 7.73 -21.69 -9.13
C ASN A 7 7.57 -20.22 -9.55
N LYS A 8 8.58 -19.66 -10.22
CA LYS A 8 8.59 -18.26 -10.69
C LYS A 8 7.54 -17.99 -11.78
N THR A 9 7.05 -19.03 -12.47
CA THR A 9 6.04 -18.94 -13.53
C THR A 9 4.66 -19.44 -13.08
N VAL A 10 4.44 -19.58 -11.76
CA VAL A 10 3.14 -20.02 -11.24
C VAL A 10 2.01 -19.10 -11.71
N ASN A 11 0.89 -19.69 -12.13
CA ASN A 11 -0.28 -18.94 -12.55
C ASN A 11 -1.05 -18.42 -11.32
N ILE A 12 -0.85 -17.15 -10.99
CA ILE A 12 -1.45 -16.50 -9.82
C ILE A 12 -2.98 -16.50 -9.87
N GLU A 13 -3.58 -16.29 -11.04
CA GLU A 13 -5.06 -16.26 -11.15
C GLU A 13 -5.64 -17.66 -10.93
N GLU A 14 -4.99 -18.72 -11.44
CA GLU A 14 -5.40 -20.09 -11.17
C GLU A 14 -5.31 -20.42 -9.67
N GLN A 15 -4.21 -20.05 -9.01
CA GLN A 15 -4.07 -20.29 -7.57
C GLN A 15 -5.05 -19.45 -6.74
N PHE A 16 -5.36 -18.23 -7.18
CA PHE A 16 -6.41 -17.41 -6.59
C PHE A 16 -7.78 -18.10 -6.66
N GLN A 17 -8.18 -18.64 -7.82
CA GLN A 17 -9.46 -19.34 -7.96
C GLN A 17 -9.56 -20.57 -7.04
N LYS A 18 -8.43 -21.27 -6.82
CA LYS A 18 -8.36 -22.37 -5.85
C LYS A 18 -8.48 -21.86 -4.41
N ALA A 19 -7.72 -20.82 -4.06
CA ALA A 19 -7.68 -20.27 -2.71
C ALA A 19 -9.04 -19.76 -2.21
N ILE A 20 -9.87 -19.20 -3.10
CA ILE A 20 -11.20 -18.71 -2.72
C ILE A 20 -12.25 -19.83 -2.54
N GLN A 21 -11.89 -21.08 -2.88
CA GLN A 21 -12.77 -22.26 -2.76
C GLN A 21 -12.28 -23.26 -1.70
N ASP A 22 -11.02 -23.16 -1.28
CA ASP A 22 -10.39 -24.07 -0.33
C ASP A 22 -9.81 -23.29 0.85
N GLU A 23 -10.51 -23.33 1.99
CA GLU A 23 -10.13 -22.65 3.23
C GLU A 23 -8.76 -23.11 3.74
N LYS A 24 -8.43 -24.38 3.58
CA LYS A 24 -7.12 -24.90 4.01
C LYS A 24 -6.02 -24.31 3.13
N PHE A 25 -6.22 -24.28 1.82
CA PHE A 25 -5.23 -23.68 0.92
C PHE A 25 -5.10 -22.17 1.13
N LEU A 26 -6.20 -21.48 1.45
CA LEU A 26 -6.16 -20.07 1.86
C LEU A 26 -5.30 -19.87 3.11
N SER A 27 -5.48 -20.70 4.14
CA SER A 27 -4.64 -20.66 5.36
C SER A 27 -3.17 -20.89 5.02
N GLU A 28 -2.86 -21.91 4.20
CA GLU A 28 -1.49 -22.18 3.76
C GLU A 28 -0.87 -20.97 3.02
N ILE A 29 -1.65 -20.28 2.18
CA ILE A 29 -1.19 -19.07 1.47
C ILE A 29 -0.87 -17.94 2.45
N LEU A 30 -1.72 -17.71 3.46
CA LEU A 30 -1.48 -16.67 4.46
C LEU A 30 -0.25 -16.97 5.31
N GLU A 31 -0.11 -18.21 5.78
CA GLU A 31 1.10 -18.68 6.49
C GLU A 31 2.35 -18.56 5.61
N GLY A 32 2.20 -18.78 4.30
CA GLY A 32 3.25 -18.65 3.29
C GLY A 32 3.85 -17.24 3.20
N LEU A 33 3.19 -16.19 3.68
CA LEU A 33 3.74 -14.83 3.80
C LEU A 33 4.96 -14.78 4.74
N LEU A 34 5.09 -15.74 5.66
CA LEU A 34 6.25 -15.87 6.55
C LEU A 34 7.31 -16.84 6.02
N SER A 35 7.13 -17.38 4.81
CA SER A 35 8.05 -18.36 4.24
C SER A 35 9.47 -17.79 4.08
N LYS A 36 10.46 -18.59 4.49
CA LYS A 36 11.88 -18.29 4.24
C LYS A 36 12.25 -18.42 2.77
N GLN A 37 11.47 -19.19 2.00
CA GLN A 37 11.68 -19.36 0.56
C GLN A 37 11.06 -18.17 -0.18
N GLU A 38 11.90 -17.36 -0.82
CA GLU A 38 11.50 -16.11 -1.45
C GLU A 38 10.42 -16.31 -2.52
N THR A 39 10.57 -17.31 -3.40
CA THR A 39 9.59 -17.60 -4.45
C THR A 39 8.22 -17.90 -3.87
N ILE A 40 8.16 -18.77 -2.84
CA ILE A 40 6.92 -19.12 -2.15
C ILE A 40 6.30 -17.88 -1.52
N ARG A 41 7.07 -17.13 -0.71
CA ARG A 41 6.58 -15.93 -0.02
C ARG A 41 6.01 -14.91 -1.01
N PHE A 42 6.74 -14.62 -2.07
CA PHE A 42 6.34 -13.65 -3.08
C PHE A 42 5.08 -14.08 -3.83
N ASN A 43 4.94 -15.37 -4.16
CA ASN A 43 3.74 -15.89 -4.80
C ASN A 43 2.54 -15.89 -3.84
N CYS A 44 2.75 -16.24 -2.57
CA CYS A 44 1.72 -16.14 -1.52
C CYS A 44 1.26 -14.70 -1.34
N PHE A 45 2.17 -13.73 -1.35
CA PHE A 45 1.84 -12.31 -1.31
C PHE A 45 0.99 -11.90 -2.51
N LYS A 46 1.39 -12.26 -3.73
CA LYS A 46 0.61 -11.92 -4.94
C LYS A 46 -0.82 -12.45 -4.87
N ILE A 47 -0.99 -13.70 -4.42
CA ILE A 47 -2.31 -14.32 -4.27
C ILE A 47 -3.09 -13.61 -3.16
N SER A 48 -2.50 -13.42 -1.97
CA SER A 48 -3.14 -12.74 -0.83
C SER A 48 -3.57 -11.31 -1.18
N LYS A 49 -2.73 -10.58 -1.91
CA LYS A 49 -3.05 -9.25 -2.41
C LYS A 49 -4.23 -9.30 -3.38
N LEU A 50 -4.25 -10.22 -4.34
CA LEU A 50 -5.37 -10.38 -5.26
C LEU A 50 -6.68 -10.74 -4.54
N ILE A 51 -6.61 -11.57 -3.48
CA ILE A 51 -7.75 -11.85 -2.61
C ILE A 51 -8.19 -10.58 -1.89
N SER A 52 -7.27 -9.80 -1.32
CA SER A 52 -7.60 -8.52 -0.68
C SER A 52 -8.28 -7.53 -1.65
N GLU A 53 -7.99 -7.60 -2.95
CA GLU A 53 -8.58 -6.74 -3.98
C GLU A 53 -9.93 -7.24 -4.48
N LYS A 54 -10.14 -8.57 -4.60
CA LYS A 54 -11.35 -9.15 -5.22
C LYS A 54 -12.34 -9.76 -4.22
N LYS A 55 -11.86 -10.34 -3.12
CA LYS A 55 -12.62 -11.11 -2.12
C LYS A 55 -12.10 -10.81 -0.69
N PRO A 56 -12.12 -9.54 -0.26
CA PRO A 56 -11.49 -9.09 0.98
C PRO A 56 -12.09 -9.75 2.23
N GLU A 57 -13.37 -10.14 2.17
CA GLU A 57 -14.10 -10.82 3.23
C GLU A 57 -13.44 -12.13 3.68
N LEU A 58 -12.70 -12.80 2.78
CA LEU A 58 -12.06 -14.09 3.07
C LEU A 58 -10.82 -13.95 3.96
N ILE A 59 -10.14 -12.80 3.91
CA ILE A 59 -8.88 -12.61 4.65
C ILE A 59 -8.99 -11.56 5.76
N TYR A 60 -10.03 -10.73 5.75
CA TYR A 60 -10.30 -9.76 6.82
C TYR A 60 -10.34 -10.37 8.24
N PRO A 61 -10.84 -11.61 8.46
CA PRO A 61 -10.73 -12.25 9.77
C PRO A 61 -9.29 -12.40 10.31
N ASN A 62 -8.29 -12.37 9.42
CA ASN A 62 -6.87 -12.48 9.76
C ASN A 62 -6.19 -11.12 10.03
N TRP A 63 -6.97 -10.10 10.38
CA TRP A 63 -6.49 -8.72 10.58
C TRP A 63 -5.28 -8.63 11.52
N GLU A 64 -5.33 -9.29 12.68
CA GLU A 64 -4.23 -9.26 13.66
C GLU A 64 -2.93 -9.86 13.09
N PHE A 65 -3.04 -10.98 12.36
CA PHE A 65 -1.89 -11.58 11.69
C PHE A 65 -1.27 -10.63 10.66
N LEU A 66 -2.10 -9.92 9.89
CA LEU A 66 -1.64 -8.94 8.90
C LEU A 66 -0.97 -7.72 9.55
N ILE A 67 -1.44 -7.28 10.72
CA ILE A 67 -0.76 -6.24 11.51
C ILE A 67 0.63 -6.70 11.94
N GLU A 68 0.79 -7.96 12.36
CA GLU A 68 2.11 -8.47 12.76
C GLU A 68 3.12 -8.45 11.61
N LEU A 69 2.66 -8.56 10.35
CA LEU A 69 3.52 -8.34 9.18
C LEU A 69 4.03 -6.89 9.09
N ILE A 70 3.17 -5.90 9.40
CA ILE A 70 3.52 -4.47 9.44
C ILE A 70 4.54 -4.19 10.56
N ARG A 71 4.43 -4.89 11.69
CA ARG A 71 5.34 -4.77 12.85
C ARG A 71 6.68 -5.50 12.66
N SER A 72 6.77 -6.37 11.68
CA SER A 72 7.97 -7.14 11.38
C SER A 72 9.20 -6.25 11.17
N LYS A 73 10.39 -6.75 11.53
CA LYS A 73 11.67 -6.12 11.17
C LYS A 73 12.02 -6.31 9.69
N ASN A 74 11.35 -7.24 9.00
CA ASN A 74 11.56 -7.53 7.59
C ASN A 74 10.75 -6.56 6.72
N ASN A 75 11.45 -5.74 5.91
CA ASN A 75 10.81 -4.77 5.01
C ASN A 75 9.86 -5.40 3.98
N PHE A 76 10.09 -6.66 3.56
CA PHE A 76 9.15 -7.36 2.69
C PHE A 76 7.84 -7.61 3.42
N HIS A 77 7.87 -8.20 4.62
CA HIS A 77 6.65 -8.43 5.40
C HIS A 77 5.90 -7.11 5.65
N ARG A 78 6.62 -6.01 5.96
CA ARG A 78 5.99 -4.69 6.12
C ARG A 78 5.24 -4.26 4.87
N VAL A 79 5.87 -4.39 3.70
CA VAL A 79 5.27 -4.02 2.42
C VAL A 79 4.11 -4.94 2.05
N GLU A 80 4.19 -6.22 2.39
CA GLU A 80 3.13 -7.18 2.10
C GLU A 80 1.89 -6.89 2.98
N GLY A 81 2.11 -6.71 4.28
CA GLY A 81 1.06 -6.34 5.24
C GLY A 81 0.40 -5.00 4.91
N LEU A 82 1.19 -3.95 4.60
CA LEU A 82 0.64 -2.64 4.29
C LEU A 82 -0.25 -2.66 3.04
N GLU A 83 0.16 -3.38 1.97
CA GLU A 83 -0.61 -3.39 0.72
C GLU A 83 -1.92 -4.16 0.91
N ILE A 84 -1.89 -5.25 1.68
CA ILE A 84 -3.10 -6.03 1.99
C ILE A 84 -4.04 -5.20 2.88
N ILE A 85 -3.56 -4.63 3.98
CA ILE A 85 -4.38 -3.83 4.91
C ILE A 85 -5.03 -2.64 4.20
N ALA A 86 -4.30 -1.96 3.30
CA ALA A 86 -4.86 -0.86 2.54
C ALA A 86 -6.07 -1.26 1.69
N ASN A 87 -6.03 -2.45 1.09
CA ASN A 87 -7.16 -2.98 0.34
C ASN A 87 -8.33 -3.36 1.26
N LEU A 88 -8.05 -3.89 2.44
CA LEU A 88 -9.07 -4.29 3.42
C LEU A 88 -9.81 -3.12 4.06
N ALA A 89 -9.22 -1.92 4.08
CA ALA A 89 -9.83 -0.73 4.65
C ALA A 89 -11.27 -0.48 4.13
N ARG A 90 -11.56 -0.82 2.88
CA ARG A 90 -12.90 -0.64 2.28
C ARG A 90 -14.03 -1.45 2.91
N ILE A 91 -13.71 -2.55 3.61
CA ILE A 91 -14.68 -3.38 4.32
C ILE A 91 -14.51 -3.32 5.85
N ASP A 92 -13.65 -2.42 6.35
CA ASP A 92 -13.30 -2.31 7.76
C ASP A 92 -14.39 -1.62 8.60
N THR A 93 -15.56 -2.25 8.67
CA THR A 93 -16.73 -1.71 9.40
C THR A 93 -16.48 -1.53 10.90
N ASP A 94 -15.57 -2.32 11.47
CA ASP A 94 -15.15 -2.27 12.87
C ASP A 94 -14.15 -1.12 13.18
N LYS A 95 -13.73 -0.35 12.18
CA LYS A 95 -12.76 0.75 12.33
C LYS A 95 -11.42 0.31 12.94
N LYS A 96 -10.93 -0.86 12.56
CA LYS A 96 -9.66 -1.42 13.07
C LYS A 96 -8.46 -0.63 12.55
N PHE A 97 -8.55 -0.06 11.35
CA PHE A 97 -7.47 0.73 10.76
C PHE A 97 -7.19 2.00 11.58
N GLU A 98 -8.22 2.65 12.10
CA GLU A 98 -8.09 3.85 12.92
C GLU A 98 -7.23 3.61 14.17
N ASN A 99 -7.32 2.41 14.76
CA ASN A 99 -6.53 2.02 15.94
C ASN A 99 -5.03 1.90 15.63
N ILE A 100 -4.68 1.58 14.39
CA ILE A 100 -3.28 1.47 13.93
C ILE A 100 -2.84 2.64 13.05
N PHE A 101 -3.67 3.68 12.90
CA PHE A 101 -3.44 4.74 11.92
C PHE A 101 -2.05 5.37 12.06
N ASP A 102 -1.69 5.76 13.28
CA ASP A 102 -0.42 6.45 13.50
C ASP A 102 0.77 5.48 13.35
N GLU A 103 0.67 4.24 13.86
CA GLU A 103 1.65 3.17 13.63
C GLU A 103 1.87 2.91 12.14
N TYR A 104 0.79 2.84 11.36
CA TYR A 104 0.82 2.63 9.92
C TYR A 104 1.54 3.79 9.20
N PHE A 105 1.19 5.04 9.52
CA PHE A 105 1.77 6.21 8.87
C PHE A 105 3.18 6.57 9.35
N ASP A 106 3.63 6.08 10.50
CA ASP A 106 5.03 6.21 10.95
C ASP A 106 6.00 5.52 9.99
N LEU A 107 5.53 4.54 9.20
CA LEU A 107 6.32 3.93 8.12
C LEU A 107 6.63 4.90 6.95
N LEU A 108 6.05 6.10 6.90
CA LEU A 108 6.51 7.15 5.97
C LEU A 108 7.92 7.63 6.32
N ASP A 109 8.30 7.51 7.59
CA ASP A 109 9.52 8.08 8.16
C ASP A 109 10.50 7.01 8.67
N ILE A 110 10.53 5.83 8.03
CA ILE A 110 11.53 4.78 8.30
C ILE A 110 12.66 4.78 7.28
N GLU A 111 13.82 4.19 7.61
CA GLU A 111 15.01 4.23 6.75
C GLU A 111 14.79 3.67 5.33
N SER A 112 13.86 2.70 5.20
CA SER A 112 13.52 2.04 3.93
C SER A 112 12.68 2.94 3.02
N THR A 113 13.34 3.62 2.08
CA THR A 113 12.66 4.41 1.03
C THR A 113 11.65 3.58 0.24
N MET A 114 11.93 2.30 -0.01
CA MET A 114 11.00 1.40 -0.69
C MET A 114 9.71 1.26 0.12
N THR A 115 9.81 0.98 1.42
CA THR A 115 8.64 0.79 2.28
C THR A 115 7.85 2.09 2.41
N SER A 116 8.51 3.23 2.62
CA SER A 116 7.83 4.54 2.69
C SER A 116 7.13 4.90 1.38
N ALA A 117 7.72 4.59 0.22
CA ALA A 117 7.09 4.80 -1.08
C ALA A 117 5.86 3.88 -1.29
N LYS A 118 5.96 2.61 -0.89
CA LYS A 118 4.84 1.66 -0.96
C LYS A 118 3.68 2.08 -0.05
N LEU A 119 3.99 2.49 1.18
CA LEU A 119 3.03 3.09 2.10
C LEU A 119 2.35 4.32 1.52
N ALA A 120 3.13 5.27 0.99
CA ALA A 120 2.60 6.50 0.39
C ALA A 120 1.59 6.19 -0.71
N LYS A 121 1.88 5.21 -1.57
CA LYS A 121 0.96 4.75 -2.62
C LYS A 121 -0.29 4.09 -2.03
N ALA A 122 -0.12 3.18 -1.07
CA ALA A 122 -1.21 2.46 -0.42
C ALA A 122 -2.17 3.40 0.34
N ALA A 123 -1.66 4.51 0.87
CA ALA A 123 -2.46 5.53 1.54
C ALA A 123 -3.60 6.08 0.67
N GLY A 124 -3.42 6.14 -0.65
CA GLY A 124 -4.46 6.65 -1.57
C GLY A 124 -5.61 5.66 -1.75
N ILE A 125 -5.32 4.35 -1.63
CA ILE A 125 -6.36 3.30 -1.61
C ILE A 125 -7.23 3.47 -0.36
N ILE A 126 -6.59 3.68 0.80
CA ILE A 126 -7.29 3.91 2.07
C ILE A 126 -8.10 5.20 2.01
N ALA A 127 -7.51 6.31 1.56
CA ALA A 127 -8.19 7.59 1.46
C ALA A 127 -9.45 7.52 0.57
N LYS A 128 -9.35 6.82 -0.57
CA LYS A 128 -10.51 6.59 -1.44
C LYS A 128 -11.59 5.74 -0.78
N ALA A 129 -11.18 4.71 -0.03
CA ALA A 129 -12.10 3.79 0.63
C ALA A 129 -12.74 4.37 1.90
N ARG A 130 -12.07 5.32 2.55
CA ARG A 130 -12.40 5.89 3.87
C ARG A 130 -12.36 7.41 3.83
N PRO A 131 -13.40 8.07 3.26
CA PRO A 131 -13.45 9.52 3.11
C PRO A 131 -13.25 10.28 4.44
N GLU A 132 -13.70 9.72 5.56
CA GLU A 132 -13.54 10.31 6.90
C GLU A 132 -12.07 10.37 7.36
N LEU A 133 -11.19 9.53 6.80
CA LEU A 133 -9.75 9.56 7.06
C LEU A 133 -8.98 10.41 6.06
N GLN A 134 -9.60 10.77 4.93
CA GLN A 134 -8.95 11.44 3.79
C GLN A 134 -8.16 12.68 4.22
N LEU A 135 -8.74 13.57 5.02
CA LEU A 135 -8.05 14.78 5.48
C LEU A 135 -6.82 14.47 6.33
N LYS A 136 -6.90 13.47 7.24
CA LYS A 136 -5.77 13.05 8.08
C LYS A 136 -4.66 12.43 7.23
N ILE A 137 -5.04 11.61 6.23
CA ILE A 137 -4.11 10.98 5.29
C ILE A 137 -3.41 12.03 4.43
N THR A 138 -4.15 12.96 3.82
CA THR A 138 -3.55 14.02 3.00
C THR A 138 -2.52 14.82 3.81
N LYS A 139 -2.83 15.17 5.06
CA LYS A 139 -1.89 15.87 5.94
C LYS A 139 -0.60 15.08 6.20
N LYS A 140 -0.69 13.75 6.42
CA LYS A 140 0.50 12.89 6.56
C LYS A 140 1.35 12.90 5.28
N LEU A 141 0.72 12.79 4.11
CA LEU A 141 1.41 12.76 2.81
C LEU A 141 2.07 14.09 2.45
N LEU A 142 1.37 15.22 2.65
CA LEU A 142 1.93 16.57 2.46
C LEU A 142 3.11 16.84 3.41
N GLY A 143 3.13 16.16 4.56
CA GLY A 143 4.20 16.23 5.56
C GLY A 143 5.52 15.56 5.17
N ILE A 144 5.67 15.00 3.96
CA ILE A 144 6.88 14.28 3.54
C ILE A 144 8.19 15.06 3.72
N GLU A 145 8.15 16.39 3.61
CA GLU A 145 9.34 17.23 3.80
C GLU A 145 9.88 17.20 5.24
N LYS A 146 9.04 16.85 6.22
CA LYS A 146 9.39 16.76 7.65
C LYS A 146 10.05 15.43 8.03
N THR A 147 10.07 14.45 7.13
CA THR A 147 10.70 13.15 7.36
C THR A 147 12.24 13.24 7.39
N HIS A 148 12.90 12.27 8.02
CA HIS A 148 14.36 12.16 8.09
C HIS A 148 15.03 11.83 6.74
N HIS A 149 14.24 11.46 5.72
CA HIS A 149 14.74 11.11 4.41
C HIS A 149 15.58 12.24 3.78
N LYS A 150 16.67 11.87 3.11
CA LYS A 150 17.45 12.80 2.27
C LYS A 150 16.62 13.27 1.08
N SER A 151 16.97 14.41 0.48
CA SER A 151 16.24 15.02 -0.63
C SER A 151 15.98 14.06 -1.80
N GLU A 152 16.97 13.24 -2.17
CA GLU A 152 16.86 12.31 -3.30
C GLU A 152 15.82 11.21 -3.01
N ARG A 153 15.77 10.73 -1.76
CA ARG A 153 14.80 9.71 -1.31
C ARG A 153 13.40 10.30 -1.19
N LYS A 154 13.29 11.51 -0.65
CA LYS A 154 12.02 12.28 -0.63
C LYS A 154 11.45 12.40 -2.02
N ASP A 155 12.26 12.78 -3.01
CA ASP A 155 11.81 12.91 -4.40
C ASP A 155 11.26 11.60 -4.99
N LEU A 156 11.84 10.44 -4.63
CA LEU A 156 11.30 9.13 -5.02
C LEU A 156 9.97 8.82 -4.33
N ILE A 157 9.83 9.13 -3.03
CA ILE A 157 8.59 8.91 -2.29
C ILE A 157 7.48 9.83 -2.82
N LYS A 158 7.81 11.07 -3.19
CA LYS A 158 6.85 12.03 -3.77
C LYS A 158 6.20 11.52 -5.05
N ALA A 159 6.90 10.72 -5.86
CA ALA A 159 6.28 10.04 -6.99
C ALA A 159 5.09 9.19 -6.52
N SER A 160 5.28 8.36 -5.50
CA SER A 160 4.21 7.54 -4.91
C SER A 160 3.11 8.37 -4.24
N ILE A 161 3.45 9.53 -3.66
CA ILE A 161 2.47 10.48 -3.12
C ILE A 161 1.59 11.07 -4.24
N ILE A 162 2.16 11.41 -5.40
CA ILE A 162 1.39 11.88 -6.57
C ILE A 162 0.41 10.79 -7.04
N GLU A 163 0.88 9.54 -7.13
CA GLU A 163 0.05 8.36 -7.42
C GLU A 163 -1.09 8.20 -6.40
N SER A 164 -0.81 8.43 -5.12
CA SER A 164 -1.78 8.39 -4.03
C SER A 164 -2.87 9.44 -4.20
N PHE A 165 -2.48 10.69 -4.42
CA PHE A 165 -3.42 11.78 -4.66
C PHE A 165 -4.28 11.53 -5.91
N ASP A 166 -3.71 10.98 -6.99
CA ASP A 166 -4.48 10.70 -8.22
C ASP A 166 -5.65 9.74 -7.99
N ASN A 167 -5.55 8.83 -7.00
CA ASN A 167 -6.59 7.84 -6.71
C ASN A 167 -7.87 8.44 -6.14
N TYR A 168 -7.79 9.56 -5.41
CA TYR A 168 -8.92 10.16 -4.68
C TYR A 168 -9.07 11.66 -4.93
N PHE A 169 -8.34 12.24 -5.89
CA PHE A 169 -8.35 13.69 -6.09
C PHE A 169 -9.73 14.24 -6.43
N GLU A 170 -10.55 13.49 -7.17
CA GLU A 170 -11.90 13.90 -7.56
C GLU A 170 -12.77 14.22 -6.34
N GLU A 171 -12.67 13.39 -5.30
CA GLU A 171 -13.41 13.47 -4.04
C GLU A 171 -12.65 14.25 -2.93
N ALA A 172 -11.44 14.75 -3.23
CA ALA A 172 -10.63 15.46 -2.26
C ALA A 172 -11.26 16.81 -1.84
N GLU A 173 -11.34 17.06 -0.53
CA GLU A 173 -11.76 18.36 0.01
C GLU A 173 -10.65 19.41 -0.11
N ASN A 174 -9.39 19.00 0.06
CA ASN A 174 -8.22 19.88 0.07
C ASN A 174 -7.45 19.87 -1.26
N LYS A 175 -8.18 20.01 -2.37
CA LYS A 175 -7.64 20.03 -3.74
C LYS A 175 -6.57 21.10 -3.94
N GLU A 176 -6.74 22.28 -3.35
CA GLU A 176 -5.79 23.39 -3.50
C GLU A 176 -4.41 23.04 -2.92
N GLU A 177 -4.35 22.51 -1.70
CA GLU A 177 -3.10 22.08 -1.06
C GLU A 177 -2.41 20.97 -1.85
N ILE A 178 -3.19 20.00 -2.36
CA ILE A 178 -2.68 18.93 -3.22
C ILE A 178 -2.09 19.56 -4.50
N LEU A 179 -2.83 20.40 -5.21
CA LEU A 179 -2.36 21.04 -6.45
C LEU A 179 -1.10 21.87 -6.21
N GLU A 180 -1.02 22.61 -5.11
CA GLU A 180 0.18 23.37 -4.75
C GLU A 180 1.38 22.44 -4.55
N PHE A 181 1.19 21.34 -3.82
CA PHE A 181 2.21 20.32 -3.64
C PHE A 181 2.67 19.72 -4.97
N ILE A 182 1.73 19.36 -5.87
CA ILE A 182 2.05 18.78 -7.18
C ILE A 182 2.82 19.78 -8.05
N LYS A 183 2.40 21.06 -8.08
CA LYS A 183 3.06 22.13 -8.86
C LYS A 183 4.52 22.31 -8.44
N LYS A 184 4.83 22.22 -7.13
CA LYS A 184 6.22 22.24 -6.63
C LYS A 184 7.08 21.12 -7.22
N GLN A 185 6.49 19.96 -7.52
CA GLN A 185 7.23 18.80 -8.05
C GLN A 185 7.64 18.92 -9.52
N LEU A 186 7.15 19.95 -10.25
CA LEU A 186 7.65 20.26 -11.59
C LEU A 186 9.14 20.64 -11.60
N LYS A 187 9.69 21.03 -10.45
CA LYS A 187 11.10 21.39 -10.24
C LYS A 187 11.88 20.31 -9.45
N ALA A 188 11.32 19.12 -9.25
CA ALA A 188 12.00 18.01 -8.57
C ALA A 188 13.27 17.57 -9.33
N LYS A 189 14.20 16.88 -8.65
CA LYS A 189 15.38 16.31 -9.34
C LYS A 189 15.05 15.01 -10.07
N SER A 190 14.09 14.24 -9.55
CA SER A 190 13.67 12.95 -10.11
C SER A 190 12.84 13.12 -11.40
N PRO A 191 13.31 12.61 -12.57
CA PRO A 191 12.54 12.68 -13.81
C PRO A 191 11.19 11.97 -13.73
N LYS A 192 11.11 10.86 -12.97
CA LYS A 192 9.85 10.14 -12.72
C LYS A 192 8.84 11.06 -12.01
N THR A 193 9.27 11.76 -10.98
CA THR A 193 8.42 12.64 -10.17
C THR A 193 7.90 13.81 -11.01
N ILE A 194 8.77 14.44 -11.82
CA ILE A 194 8.36 15.48 -12.77
C ILE A 194 7.31 14.94 -13.76
N LYS A 195 7.55 13.77 -14.36
CA LYS A 195 6.62 13.15 -15.32
C LYS A 195 5.25 12.90 -14.70
N MET A 196 5.22 12.40 -13.47
CA MET A 196 3.98 12.14 -12.75
C MET A 196 3.24 13.42 -12.39
N ALA A 197 3.94 14.46 -11.93
CA ALA A 197 3.34 15.76 -11.65
C ALA A 197 2.71 16.37 -12.90
N LYS A 198 3.38 16.29 -14.06
CA LYS A 198 2.83 16.73 -15.35
C LYS A 198 1.57 15.95 -15.74
N SER A 199 1.60 14.62 -15.58
CA SER A 199 0.46 13.76 -15.88
C SER A 199 -0.75 14.09 -14.99
N PHE A 200 -0.51 14.29 -13.70
CA PHE A 200 -1.53 14.67 -12.74
C PHE A 200 -2.16 16.03 -13.11
N LEU A 201 -1.34 17.06 -13.33
CA LEU A 201 -1.85 18.40 -13.67
C LEU A 201 -2.59 18.40 -15.00
N LYS A 202 -2.16 17.61 -15.99
CA LYS A 202 -2.90 17.48 -17.26
C LYS A 202 -4.31 16.90 -17.06
N LYS A 203 -4.49 16.03 -16.06
CA LYS A 203 -5.77 15.37 -15.78
C LYS A 203 -6.70 16.26 -14.95
N TRP A 204 -6.14 17.07 -14.05
CA TRP A 204 -6.91 17.69 -12.96
C TRP A 204 -6.81 19.23 -12.86
N ASN A 205 -6.00 19.90 -13.69
CA ASN A 205 -5.80 21.36 -13.64
C ASN A 205 -6.15 22.03 -14.98
#